data_AF-A0A953MAE8-F1
#
_entry.id   AF-A0A953MAE8-F1
#
_cell.length_a   1.000
_cell.length_b   1.000
_cell.length_c   1.000
_cell.angle_alpha   90.00
_cell.angle_beta   90.00
_cell.angle_gamma   90.00
#
_symmetry.space_group_name_H-M   'P 1'
#
loop_
_entity.id
_entity.type
_entity.pdbx_description
1 polymer ?
#
loop_
_entity_poly.entity_id
_entity_poly.type
_entity_poly.pdbx_seq_one_letter_code
_entity_poly.pdbx_strand_id
1 'polypeptide(L)' 'TIQLGGKNLKRYPKGYDSDSDNSELLLNNALYVFLEEDIKKYYDIDIVKLSMKKYIAAMPLHEWIVDNLH' A
#
# COMPACT_ATOMS: atom_id res chain seq x y z
N THR A 1 7.42 9.27 -1.43
CA THR A 1 7.26 8.07 -2.25
C THR A 1 6.08 7.29 -1.73
N ILE A 2 5.30 6.64 -2.59
CA ILE A 2 4.20 5.78 -2.12
C ILE A 2 4.77 4.68 -1.22
N GLN A 3 4.09 4.41 -0.11
CA GLN A 3 4.48 3.40 0.87
C GLN A 3 3.42 2.31 0.94
N LEU A 4 3.86 1.07 1.19
CA LEU A 4 2.97 -0.04 1.52
C LEU A 4 2.58 0.05 3.00
N GLY A 5 1.29 -0.06 3.28
CA GLY A 5 0.73 -0.12 4.63
C GLY A 5 0.15 -1.48 4.96
N GLY A 6 -0.43 -1.59 6.16
CA GLY A 6 -1.13 -2.80 6.60
C GLY A 6 -0.44 -3.62 7.68
N LYS A 7 0.79 -3.25 8.07
CA LYS A 7 1.57 -3.94 9.10
C LYS A 7 0.93 -3.77 10.46
N ASN A 8 0.37 -4.83 11.00
CA ASN A 8 -0.35 -4.82 12.27
C ASN A 8 0.03 -5.98 13.19
N LEU A 9 0.55 -7.07 12.64
CA LEU A 9 0.90 -8.24 13.43
C LEU A 9 2.31 -8.09 14.01
N LYS A 10 2.45 -8.53 15.27
CA LYS A 10 3.75 -8.55 15.98
C LYS A 10 4.56 -9.82 15.71
N ARG A 11 3.93 -10.84 15.16
CA ARG A 11 4.51 -12.18 14.93
C ARG A 11 3.93 -12.75 13.64
N TYR A 12 4.71 -13.59 12.97
CA TYR A 12 4.24 -14.33 11.81
C TYR A 12 3.10 -15.28 12.19
N PRO A 13 2.05 -15.40 11.36
CA PRO A 13 0.99 -16.37 11.58
C PRO A 13 1.55 -17.80 11.63
N LYS A 14 1.00 -18.64 12.51
CA LYS A 14 1.45 -20.03 12.67
C LYS A 14 1.18 -20.82 11.39
N GLY A 15 2.17 -21.61 10.95
CA GLY A 15 2.05 -22.47 9.77
C GLY A 15 2.44 -21.81 8.45
N TYR A 16 2.88 -20.56 8.47
CA TYR A 16 3.47 -19.88 7.32
C TYR A 16 5.00 -19.86 7.43
N ASP A 17 5.68 -19.88 6.29
CA ASP A 17 7.13 -19.88 6.20
C ASP A 17 7.72 -18.49 6.54
N SER A 18 8.40 -18.42 7.68
CA SER A 18 9.08 -17.21 8.15
C SER A 18 10.38 -16.90 7.43
N ASP A 19 10.94 -17.86 6.69
CA ASP A 19 12.28 -17.75 6.10
C ASP A 19 12.23 -17.39 4.60
N SER A 20 11.02 -17.23 4.04
CA SER A 20 10.86 -16.75 2.66
C SER A 20 11.26 -15.27 2.51
N ASP A 21 11.72 -14.90 1.31
CA ASP A 21 12.09 -13.51 0.97
C ASP A 21 10.95 -12.50 1.16
N ASN A 22 9.71 -12.98 1.21
CA ASN A 22 8.49 -12.18 1.36
C ASN A 22 7.84 -12.33 2.75
N SER A 23 8.52 -12.96 3.71
CA SER A 23 7.94 -13.28 5.03
C SER A 23 7.49 -12.04 5.80
N GLU A 24 8.11 -10.88 5.58
CA GLU A 24 7.67 -9.61 6.17
C GLU A 24 6.24 -9.23 5.78
N LEU A 25 5.78 -9.66 4.60
CA LEU A 25 4.41 -9.39 4.14
C LEU A 25 3.37 -10.10 5.01
N LEU A 26 3.73 -11.20 5.66
CA LEU A 26 2.87 -11.95 6.58
C LEU A 26 2.51 -11.17 7.85
N LEU A 27 3.22 -10.06 8.12
CA LEU A 27 2.90 -9.18 9.25
C LEU A 27 1.78 -8.18 8.92
N ASN A 28 1.36 -8.12 7.66
CA ASN A 28 0.26 -7.27 7.24
C ASN A 28 -1.08 -8.00 7.38
N ASN A 29 -2.06 -7.38 8.03
CA ASN A 29 -3.44 -7.90 8.12
C ASN A 29 -4.41 -7.18 7.14
N ALA A 30 -3.88 -6.24 6.39
CA ALA A 30 -4.53 -5.51 5.31
C ALA A 30 -3.46 -5.17 4.27
N LEU A 31 -3.87 -4.83 3.05
CA LEU A 31 -2.95 -4.42 2.00
C LEU A 31 -3.46 -3.12 1.38
N TYR A 32 -2.70 -2.06 1.55
CA TYR A 32 -3.00 -0.77 0.94
C TYR A 32 -1.71 0.01 0.69
N VAL A 33 -1.81 1.06 -0.12
CA VAL A 33 -0.75 2.02 -0.31
C VAL A 33 -1.21 3.40 0.12
N PHE A 34 -0.26 4.19 0.61
CA PHE A 34 -0.52 5.55 1.04
C PHE A 34 0.65 6.46 0.69
N LEU A 35 0.37 7.76 0.72
CA LEU A 35 1.36 8.80 0.52
C LEU A 35 1.11 9.88 1.57
N GLU A 36 2.09 10.09 2.44
CA GLU A 36 2.01 11.10 3.48
C GLU A 36 2.80 12.35 3.06
N GLU A 37 2.12 13.49 3.04
CA GLU A 37 2.69 14.78 2.65
C GLU A 37 2.01 15.95 3.36
N ASP A 38 2.69 17.09 3.40
CA ASP A 38 2.13 18.34 3.90
C ASP A 38 0.90 18.78 3.09
N ILE A 39 -0.23 18.96 3.80
CA ILE A 39 -1.52 19.35 3.23
C ILE A 39 -1.48 20.75 2.57
N LYS A 40 -0.58 21.63 3.00
CA LYS A 40 -0.46 22.99 2.45
C LYS A 40 -0.08 23.00 0.96
N LYS A 41 0.57 21.94 0.48
CA LYS A 41 0.91 21.77 -0.94
C LYS A 41 -0.32 21.67 -1.85
N TYR A 42 -1.51 21.49 -1.27
CA TYR A 42 -2.74 21.19 -2.00
C TYR A 42 -3.74 22.35 -2.08
N TYR A 43 -3.47 23.49 -1.44
CA TYR A 43 -4.44 24.58 -1.35
C TYR A 43 -4.67 25.33 -2.68
N ASP A 44 -3.65 25.41 -3.53
CA ASP A 44 -3.68 26.22 -4.76
C ASP A 44 -3.50 25.39 -6.04
N ILE A 45 -3.85 24.10 -6.00
CA ILE A 45 -3.66 23.17 -7.12
C ILE A 45 -4.89 22.32 -7.39
N ASP A 46 -4.99 21.85 -8.63
CA ASP A 46 -5.98 20.86 -9.04
C ASP A 46 -5.68 19.51 -8.35
N ILE A 47 -6.45 19.24 -7.30
CA ILE A 47 -6.31 18.03 -6.48
C ILE A 47 -6.58 16.76 -7.28
N VAL A 48 -7.48 16.79 -8.26
CA VAL A 48 -7.85 15.61 -9.06
C VAL A 48 -6.69 15.24 -9.96
N LYS A 49 -6.17 16.21 -10.72
CA LYS A 49 -5.02 16.01 -11.61
C LYS A 49 -3.79 15.56 -10.84
N LEU A 50 -3.55 16.14 -9.66
CA LEU A 50 -2.44 15.73 -8.82
C LEU A 50 -2.62 14.32 -8.26
N SER A 51 -3.82 13.97 -7.82
CA SER A 51 -4.13 12.63 -7.30
C SER A 51 -3.92 11.56 -8.36
N MET A 52 -4.41 11.78 -9.59
CA MET A 52 -4.16 10.88 -10.72
C MET A 52 -2.66 10.70 -10.98
N LYS A 53 -1.90 11.80 -11.03
CA LYS A 53 -0.45 11.73 -11.25
C LYS A 53 0.28 10.98 -10.13
N LYS A 54 -0.16 11.11 -8.88
CA LYS A 54 0.48 10.49 -7.73
C LYS A 54 0.14 9.01 -7.64
N TYR A 55 -1.15 8.66 -7.73
CA TYR A 55 -1.62 7.30 -7.48
C TYR A 55 -1.59 6.38 -8.69
N ILE A 56 -1.24 6.87 -9.89
CA ILE A 56 -1.02 5.98 -11.05
C ILE A 56 0.06 4.92 -10.77
N ALA A 57 1.06 5.24 -9.95
CA ALA A 57 2.08 4.29 -9.52
C ALA A 57 1.53 3.18 -8.61
N ALA A 58 0.33 3.34 -8.05
CA ALA A 58 -0.39 2.32 -7.28
C ALA A 58 -1.20 1.36 -8.16
N MET A 59 -1.26 1.58 -9.48
CA MET A 59 -2.07 0.77 -10.40
C MET A 59 -1.76 -0.74 -10.32
N PRO A 60 -0.49 -1.19 -10.31
CA PRO A 60 -0.20 -2.62 -10.28
C PRO A 60 -0.75 -3.32 -9.03
N LEU A 61 -0.79 -2.61 -7.89
CA LEU A 61 -1.38 -3.16 -6.67
C LEU A 61 -2.91 -3.26 -6.78
N HIS A 62 -3.57 -2.25 -7.34
CA HIS A 62 -5.02 -2.29 -7.57
C HIS A 62 -5.41 -3.46 -8.47
N GLU A 63 -4.71 -3.63 -9.59
CA GLU A 63 -4.93 -4.75 -10.52
C GLU A 63 -4.73 -6.09 -9.80
N TRP A 64 -3.63 -6.24 -9.06
CA TRP A 64 -3.37 -7.46 -8.29
C TRP A 64 -4.47 -7.78 -7.27
N ILE A 65 -4.97 -6.78 -6.53
CA ILE A 65 -6.05 -6.97 -5.55
C ILE A 65 -7.32 -7.47 -6.26
N VAL A 66 -7.71 -6.82 -7.37
CA VAL A 66 -8.89 -7.22 -8.15
C VAL A 66 -8.77 -8.65 -8.66
N ASP A 67 -7.58 -9.05 -9.10
CA ASP A 67 -7.34 -10.38 -9.66
C ASP A 67 -7.29 -11.51 -8.61
N ASN A 68 -6.95 -11.18 -7.35
CA ASN A 68 -6.62 -12.20 -6.32
C ASN A 68 -7.55 -12.18 -5.10
N LEU A 69 -8.27 -11.09 -4.83
CA LEU A 69 -9.08 -10.90 -3.63
C LEU A 69 -10.53 -10.55 -4.05
N HIS A 70 -11.30 -11.56 -4.43
CA HIS A 70 -12.74 -11.47 -4.70
C HIS A 70 -13.58 -11.64 -3.45
#